data_AF-A0A733RHN8-F1
#
_entry.id   AF-A0A733RHN8-F1
#
_cell.length_a   1.000
_cell.length_b   1.000
_cell.length_c   1.000
_cell.angle_alpha   90.00
_cell.angle_beta   90.00
_cell.angle_gamma   90.00
#
_symmetry.space_group_name_H-M   'P 1'
#
loop_
_entity.id
_entity.type
_entity.pdbx_description
1 polymer ?
#
loop_
_entity_poly.entity_id
_entity_poly.type
_entity_poly.pdbx_seq_one_letter_code
_entity_poly.pdbx_strand_id
1 'polypeptide(L)'
;MSTATDFKTLLDNIKIDNAGQISKRYGRITKALNQYFYNLDSKTANSLQVGSYGRFTGIRGISDLDMLYFLPATAWPRFRDRQSYLLQVVKTEIKKTFKNTDIRGDGQVVVVKFKNQEVEVVPVFSNEDGTFTYPDTHDGGSWKVCNPRAEM
;
A
#
# COMPACT_ATOMS: atom_id res chain seq x y z
N MET A 1 -16.27 -33.08 -20.25
CA MET A 1 -16.24 -31.60 -20.25
C MET A 1 -15.52 -31.14 -21.49
N SER A 2 -15.83 -29.96 -22.03
CA SER A 2 -15.07 -29.37 -23.14
C SER A 2 -13.93 -28.52 -22.59
N THR A 3 -12.87 -28.33 -23.38
CA THR A 3 -11.77 -27.41 -23.04
C THR A 3 -12.30 -26.02 -22.66
N ALA A 4 -13.32 -25.52 -23.36
CA ALA A 4 -13.93 -24.24 -23.04
C ALA A 4 -14.61 -24.21 -21.66
N THR A 5 -15.28 -25.30 -21.25
CA THR A 5 -15.87 -25.44 -19.91
C THR A 5 -14.80 -25.52 -18.82
N ASP A 6 -13.70 -26.22 -19.10
CA ASP A 6 -12.59 -26.37 -18.15
C ASP A 6 -11.90 -25.03 -17.89
N PHE A 7 -11.63 -24.24 -18.93
CA PHE A 7 -11.04 -22.90 -18.78
C PHE A 7 -11.97 -21.92 -18.04
N LYS A 8 -13.29 -21.95 -18.30
CA LYS A 8 -14.25 -21.12 -17.54
C LYS A 8 -14.22 -21.46 -16.05
N THR A 9 -14.23 -22.76 -15.74
CA THR A 9 -14.17 -23.26 -14.36
C THR A 9 -12.87 -22.85 -13.67
N LEU A 10 -11.74 -22.93 -14.38
CA LEU A 10 -10.45 -22.47 -13.87
C LEU A 10 -10.48 -20.97 -13.54
N LEU A 11 -10.95 -20.14 -14.48
CA LEU A 11 -11.03 -18.68 -14.29
C LEU A 11 -11.94 -18.32 -13.12
N ASP A 12 -13.07 -19.01 -12.95
CA ASP A 12 -13.95 -18.79 -11.80
C ASP A 12 -13.29 -19.19 -10.47
N ASN A 13 -12.54 -20.30 -10.45
CA ASN A 13 -11.84 -20.78 -9.27
C ASN A 13 -10.68 -19.89 -8.81
N ILE A 14 -10.06 -19.13 -9.71
CA ILE A 14 -8.94 -18.24 -9.36
C ILE A 14 -9.37 -16.80 -9.07
N LYS A 15 -10.66 -16.47 -9.19
CA LYS A 15 -11.15 -15.12 -8.88
C LYS A 15 -10.98 -14.80 -7.39
N ILE A 16 -10.62 -13.55 -7.11
CA ILE A 16 -10.64 -13.00 -5.76
C ILE A 16 -12.05 -13.12 -5.18
N ASP A 17 -12.17 -13.75 -4.02
CA ASP A 17 -13.42 -14.01 -3.31
C ASP A 17 -13.56 -13.16 -2.02
N ASN A 18 -12.52 -12.42 -1.64
CA ASN A 18 -12.46 -11.64 -0.40
C ASN A 18 -12.27 -10.11 -0.63
N ALA A 19 -12.64 -9.58 -1.79
CA ALA A 19 -12.45 -8.17 -2.17
C ALA A 19 -12.99 -7.17 -1.14
N GLY A 20 -14.13 -7.46 -0.50
CA GLY A 20 -14.69 -6.61 0.57
C GLY A 20 -13.78 -6.53 1.81
N GLN A 21 -13.09 -7.62 2.18
CA GLN A 21 -12.12 -7.63 3.28
C GLN A 21 -10.87 -6.82 2.90
N ILE A 22 -10.38 -6.99 1.67
CA ILE A 22 -9.23 -6.26 1.14
C ILE A 22 -9.51 -4.75 1.14
N SER A 23 -10.66 -4.33 0.59
CA SER A 23 -11.10 -2.93 0.58
C SER A 23 -11.20 -2.34 2.00
N LYS A 24 -11.74 -3.11 2.96
CA LYS A 24 -11.81 -2.69 4.37
C LYS A 24 -10.43 -2.49 5.00
N ARG A 25 -9.43 -3.31 4.64
CA ARG A 25 -8.06 -3.20 5.14
C ARG A 25 -7.39 -1.94 4.59
N TYR A 26 -7.37 -1.77 3.27
CA TYR A 26 -6.87 -0.55 2.63
C TYR A 26 -7.52 0.69 3.21
N GLY A 27 -8.86 0.72 3.26
CA GLY A 27 -9.57 1.91 3.72
C GLY A 27 -9.30 2.29 5.17
N ARG A 28 -9.03 1.32 6.05
CA ARG A 28 -8.65 1.61 7.44
C ARG A 28 -7.22 2.13 7.56
N ILE A 29 -6.29 1.62 6.76
CA ILE A 29 -4.91 2.13 6.68
C ILE A 29 -4.93 3.56 6.15
N THR A 30 -5.59 3.79 5.01
CA THR A 30 -5.77 5.11 4.39
C THR A 30 -6.37 6.11 5.39
N LYS A 31 -7.45 5.75 6.09
CA LYS A 31 -8.06 6.62 7.11
C LYS A 31 -7.09 6.98 8.23
N ALA A 32 -6.35 6.01 8.76
CA ALA A 32 -5.40 6.26 9.86
C ALA A 32 -4.35 7.31 9.47
N LEU A 33 -3.79 7.18 8.26
CA LEU A 33 -2.78 8.10 7.75
C LEU A 33 -3.38 9.46 7.36
N ASN A 34 -4.59 9.48 6.79
CA ASN A 34 -5.29 10.72 6.46
C ASN A 34 -5.60 11.57 7.69
N GLN A 35 -6.00 10.94 8.79
CA GLN A 35 -6.23 11.65 10.06
C GLN A 35 -4.94 12.34 10.56
N TYR A 36 -3.78 11.72 10.35
CA TYR A 36 -2.50 12.28 10.79
C TYR A 36 -1.96 13.37 9.85
N PHE A 37 -1.86 13.06 8.55
CA PHE A 37 -1.19 13.95 7.59
C PHE A 37 -2.08 15.06 7.03
N TYR A 38 -3.39 14.84 6.98
CA TYR A 38 -4.35 15.74 6.34
C TYR A 38 -5.47 16.21 7.26
N ASN A 39 -5.55 15.71 8.50
CA ASN A 39 -6.70 15.89 9.39
C ASN A 39 -8.04 15.56 8.68
N LEU A 40 -8.04 14.47 7.89
CA LEU A 40 -9.14 14.09 7.02
C LEU A 40 -9.73 12.73 7.43
N ASP A 41 -11.05 12.64 7.54
CA ASP A 41 -11.76 11.36 7.71
C ASP A 41 -12.17 10.77 6.35
N SER A 42 -11.21 10.21 5.63
CA SER A 42 -11.45 9.53 4.34
C SER A 42 -10.74 8.19 4.26
N LYS A 43 -11.43 7.18 3.73
CA LYS A 43 -10.92 5.82 3.49
C LYS A 43 -10.34 5.62 2.09
N THR A 44 -10.44 6.61 1.21
CA THR A 44 -10.07 6.46 -0.22
C THR A 44 -9.14 7.56 -0.70
N ALA A 45 -9.22 8.76 -0.12
CA ALA A 45 -8.33 9.86 -0.48
C ALA A 45 -6.86 9.53 -0.18
N ASN A 46 -5.95 10.04 -0.99
CA ASN A 46 -4.51 9.97 -0.79
C ASN A 46 -3.91 8.56 -0.78
N SER A 47 -4.58 7.58 -1.40
CA SER A 47 -4.02 6.23 -1.58
C SER A 47 -4.33 5.65 -2.94
N LEU A 48 -3.47 4.75 -3.42
CA LEU A 48 -3.65 4.00 -4.65
C LEU A 48 -3.30 2.54 -4.41
N GLN A 49 -4.20 1.63 -4.77
CA GLN A 49 -3.92 0.19 -4.78
C GLN A 49 -3.07 -0.13 -6.00
N VAL A 50 -1.93 -0.78 -5.80
CA VAL A 50 -0.97 -1.10 -6.86
C VAL A 50 -0.61 -2.58 -6.80
N GLY A 51 0.46 -2.99 -7.49
CA GLY A 51 0.89 -4.38 -7.51
C GLY A 51 -0.11 -5.30 -8.21
N SER A 52 -0.05 -6.60 -7.90
CA SER A 52 -0.89 -7.61 -8.56
C SER A 52 -2.39 -7.34 -8.34
N TYR A 53 -2.76 -6.86 -7.16
CA TYR A 53 -4.15 -6.49 -6.87
C TYR A 53 -4.60 -5.27 -7.67
N GLY A 54 -3.79 -4.20 -7.70
CA GLY A 54 -4.09 -2.98 -8.47
C GLY A 54 -4.16 -3.18 -9.99
N ARG A 55 -3.40 -4.15 -10.52
CA ARG A 55 -3.41 -4.53 -11.95
C ARG A 55 -4.45 -5.59 -12.32
N PHE A 56 -5.32 -5.99 -11.39
CA PHE A 56 -6.31 -7.06 -11.58
C PHE A 56 -5.71 -8.43 -11.98
N THR A 57 -4.45 -8.69 -11.62
CA THR A 57 -3.78 -9.98 -11.85
C THR A 57 -3.65 -10.83 -10.59
N GLY A 58 -4.02 -10.29 -9.43
CA GLY A 58 -4.15 -11.03 -8.19
C GLY A 58 -5.25 -12.09 -8.26
N ILE A 59 -4.94 -13.30 -7.77
CA ILE A 59 -5.86 -14.44 -7.77
C ILE A 59 -6.31 -14.80 -6.35
N ARG A 60 -7.31 -15.67 -6.25
CA ARG A 60 -7.83 -16.24 -4.99
C ARG A 60 -6.67 -16.67 -4.08
N GLY A 61 -6.71 -16.21 -2.84
CA GLY A 61 -5.66 -16.49 -1.85
C GLY A 61 -4.45 -15.54 -1.91
N ILE A 62 -4.51 -14.43 -2.65
CA ILE A 62 -3.48 -13.39 -2.65
C ILE A 62 -3.05 -13.02 -1.22
N SER A 63 -1.77 -13.20 -0.94
CA SER A 63 -1.13 -12.89 0.34
C SER A 63 -0.66 -11.45 0.40
N ASP A 64 -0.05 -10.97 -0.68
CA ASP A 64 0.71 -9.72 -0.70
C ASP A 64 -0.07 -8.63 -1.44
N LEU A 65 -0.32 -7.53 -0.74
CA LEU A 65 -1.13 -6.42 -1.19
C LEU A 65 -0.32 -5.13 -1.11
N ASP A 66 -0.25 -4.40 -2.22
CA ASP A 66 0.57 -3.19 -2.31
C ASP A 66 -0.31 -1.93 -2.38
N MET A 67 0.06 -0.90 -1.61
CA MET A 67 -0.53 0.43 -1.77
C MET A 67 0.51 1.54 -1.72
N LEU A 68 0.30 2.54 -2.58
CA LEU A 68 0.91 3.85 -2.38
C LEU A 68 0.05 4.68 -1.43
N TYR A 69 0.69 5.42 -0.55
CA TYR A 69 0.08 6.49 0.23
C TYR A 69 0.72 7.83 -0.09
N PHE A 70 -0.07 8.77 -0.62
CA PHE A 70 0.40 10.08 -1.08
C PHE A 70 0.57 11.03 0.12
N LEU A 71 1.81 11.37 0.44
CA LEU A 71 2.16 12.36 1.45
C LEU A 71 1.89 13.79 0.95
N PRO A 72 1.50 14.72 1.83
CA PRO A 72 1.34 16.12 1.43
C PRO A 72 2.72 16.71 1.13
N ALA A 73 2.84 17.54 0.08
CA ALA A 73 4.10 18.18 -0.29
C ALA A 73 4.72 18.99 0.87
N THR A 74 3.88 19.56 1.74
CA THR A 74 4.30 20.28 2.96
C THR A 74 5.07 19.41 3.96
N ALA A 75 4.96 18.08 3.88
CA ALA A 75 5.72 17.15 4.71
C ALA A 75 7.15 16.90 4.20
N TRP A 76 7.48 17.28 2.95
CA TRP A 76 8.79 17.03 2.36
C TRP A 76 9.97 17.54 3.21
N PRO A 77 9.97 18.80 3.70
CA PRO A 77 11.09 19.31 4.51
C PRO A 77 11.33 18.51 5.80
N ARG A 78 10.28 17.87 6.34
CA ARG A 78 10.38 17.05 7.55
C ARG A 78 11.07 15.71 7.32
N PHE A 79 10.96 15.15 6.12
CA PHE A 79 11.34 13.77 5.84
C PHE A 79 12.46 13.59 4.81
N ARG A 80 12.78 14.60 4.00
CA ARG A 80 13.76 14.52 2.90
C ARG A 80 15.12 13.93 3.30
N ASP A 81 15.57 14.14 4.54
CA ASP A 81 16.86 13.63 5.05
C ASP A 81 16.66 12.53 6.12
N ARG A 82 15.44 11.98 6.24
CA ARG A 82 15.00 11.11 7.35
C ARG A 82 14.04 10.01 6.92
N GLN A 83 14.44 9.19 5.95
CA GLN A 83 13.65 8.11 5.36
C GLN A 83 13.20 7.08 6.41
N SER A 84 14.13 6.61 7.26
CA SER A 84 13.80 5.67 8.34
C SER A 84 12.80 6.27 9.32
N TYR A 85 12.92 7.57 9.63
CA TYR A 85 11.97 8.28 10.49
C TYR A 85 10.59 8.39 9.84
N LEU A 86 10.50 8.63 8.53
CA LEU A 86 9.23 8.60 7.80
C LEU A 86 8.53 7.25 7.99
N LEU A 87 9.23 6.13 7.78
CA LEU A 87 8.63 4.80 7.97
C LEU A 87 8.20 4.56 9.42
N GLN A 88 8.97 5.05 10.42
CA GLN A 88 8.56 4.97 11.83
C GLN A 88 7.30 5.79 12.13
N VAL A 89 7.14 6.97 11.53
CA VAL A 89 5.93 7.78 11.67
C VAL A 89 4.74 7.05 11.06
N VAL A 90 4.85 6.59 9.82
CA VAL A 90 3.78 5.84 9.13
C VAL A 90 3.38 4.59 9.94
N LYS A 91 4.35 3.79 10.38
CA LYS A 91 4.13 2.63 11.25
C LYS A 91 3.37 2.99 12.53
N THR A 92 3.84 4.04 13.23
CA THR A 92 3.23 4.49 14.50
C THR A 92 1.78 4.88 14.32
N GLU A 93 1.47 5.63 13.26
CA GLU A 93 0.11 6.10 13.00
C GLU A 93 -0.85 4.96 12.62
N ILE A 94 -0.39 3.99 11.80
CA ILE A 94 -1.19 2.80 11.51
C ILE A 94 -1.42 1.97 12.79
N LYS A 95 -0.39 1.80 13.63
CA LYS A 95 -0.47 1.03 14.88
C LYS A 95 -1.51 1.56 15.87
N LYS A 96 -1.81 2.86 15.87
CA LYS A 96 -2.91 3.44 16.68
C LYS A 96 -4.27 2.83 16.33
N THR A 97 -4.50 2.53 15.05
CA THR A 97 -5.73 1.90 14.55
C THR A 97 -5.73 0.38 14.68
N PHE A 98 -4.54 -0.23 14.59
CA PHE A 98 -4.34 -1.68 14.56
C PHE A 98 -3.46 -2.17 15.73
N LYS A 99 -3.92 -1.89 16.96
CA LYS A 99 -3.14 -2.09 18.20
C LYS A 99 -2.53 -3.49 18.33
N ASN A 100 -3.29 -4.52 17.97
CA ASN A 100 -2.90 -5.94 18.11
C ASN A 100 -2.35 -6.58 16.82
N THR A 101 -2.07 -5.77 15.79
CA THR A 101 -1.54 -6.25 14.51
C THR A 101 -0.02 -6.09 14.47
N ASP A 102 0.68 -7.05 13.90
CA ASP A 102 2.12 -6.91 13.66
C ASP A 102 2.36 -5.90 12.53
N ILE A 103 3.18 -4.89 12.82
CA ILE A 103 3.49 -3.79 11.91
C ILE A 103 4.97 -3.46 12.03
N ARG A 104 5.67 -3.50 10.89
CA ARG A 104 7.12 -3.29 10.80
C ARG A 104 7.46 -2.40 9.61
N GLY A 105 8.54 -1.63 9.73
CA GLY A 105 9.17 -1.03 8.56
C GLY A 105 10.10 -2.06 7.92
N ASP A 106 10.18 -2.07 6.60
CA ASP A 106 11.00 -3.01 5.83
C ASP A 106 11.53 -2.32 4.57
N GLY A 107 12.78 -1.86 4.60
CA GLY A 107 13.45 -1.20 3.48
C GLY A 107 12.73 0.06 2.97
N GLN A 108 11.74 -0.14 2.11
CA GLN A 108 11.02 0.90 1.39
C GLN A 108 9.56 1.07 1.87
N VAL A 109 9.07 0.13 2.70
CA VAL A 109 7.64 0.01 3.00
C VAL A 109 7.37 -0.12 4.50
N VAL A 110 6.10 0.10 4.88
CA VAL A 110 5.56 -0.37 6.16
C VAL A 110 4.66 -1.56 5.90
N VAL A 111 5.02 -2.72 6.44
CA VAL A 111 4.26 -3.97 6.32
C VAL A 111 3.24 -4.05 7.45
N VAL A 112 1.97 -4.25 7.10
CA VAL A 112 0.86 -4.50 8.03
C VAL A 112 0.42 -5.95 7.88
N LYS A 113 0.79 -6.80 8.85
CA LYS A 113 0.60 -8.25 8.76
C LYS A 113 -0.71 -8.70 9.40
N PHE A 114 -1.66 -9.12 8.57
CA PHE A 114 -2.88 -9.79 9.01
C PHE A 114 -2.69 -11.31 9.00
N LYS A 115 -3.67 -12.06 9.54
CA LYS A 115 -3.61 -13.52 9.63
C LYS A 115 -3.41 -14.23 8.29
N ASN A 116 -3.98 -13.68 7.21
CA ASN A 116 -4.06 -14.30 5.89
C ASN A 116 -3.49 -13.44 4.76
N GLN A 117 -3.10 -12.18 5.03
CA GLN A 117 -2.56 -11.26 4.02
C GLN A 117 -1.64 -10.24 4.70
N GLU A 118 -0.70 -9.70 3.94
CA GLU A 118 0.12 -8.56 4.32
C GLU A 118 -0.26 -7.38 3.41
N VAL A 119 -0.26 -6.17 3.97
CA VAL A 119 -0.39 -4.94 3.18
C VAL A 119 0.91 -4.15 3.30
N GLU A 120 1.61 -3.98 2.18
CA GLU A 120 2.80 -3.14 2.06
C GLU A 120 2.37 -1.71 1.73
N VAL A 121 2.63 -0.80 2.66
CA VAL A 121 2.32 0.61 2.53
C VAL A 121 3.58 1.35 2.12
N VAL A 122 3.59 1.89 0.90
CA VAL A 122 4.69 2.70 0.37
C VAL A 122 4.31 4.18 0.50
N PRO A 123 4.87 4.94 1.45
CA PRO A 123 4.63 6.38 1.53
C PRO A 123 5.40 7.08 0.41
N VAL A 124 4.72 7.93 -0.37
CA VAL A 124 5.32 8.56 -1.55
C VAL A 124 5.01 10.05 -1.63
N PHE A 125 5.90 10.80 -2.29
CA PHE A 125 5.65 12.16 -2.77
C PHE A 125 5.39 12.12 -4.27
N SER A 126 4.40 12.88 -4.74
CA SER A 126 4.12 13.01 -6.18
C SER A 126 5.09 14.00 -6.84
N ASN A 127 5.62 13.60 -7.99
CA ASN A 127 6.46 14.44 -8.85
C ASN A 127 5.61 15.11 -9.93
N GLU A 128 6.10 16.20 -10.53
CA GLU A 128 5.37 16.95 -11.57
C GLU A 128 5.15 16.15 -12.86
N ASP A 129 6.04 15.20 -13.16
CA ASP A 129 5.99 14.31 -14.33
C ASP A 129 5.03 13.12 -14.15
N GLY A 130 4.29 13.07 -13.04
CA GLY A 130 3.34 12.00 -12.73
C GLY A 130 3.96 10.75 -12.11
N THR A 131 5.28 10.71 -11.92
CA THR A 131 5.97 9.67 -11.16
C THR A 131 5.88 9.92 -9.65
N PHE A 132 6.39 8.97 -8.85
CA PHE A 132 6.41 9.08 -7.40
C PHE A 132 7.79 8.84 -6.83
N THR A 133 8.14 9.61 -5.81
CA THR A 133 9.37 9.48 -5.05
C THR A 133 9.09 8.80 -3.71
N TYR A 134 9.81 7.74 -3.38
CA TYR A 134 9.59 6.90 -2.20
C TYR A 134 10.89 6.62 -1.43
N PRO A 135 10.82 6.40 -0.11
CA PRO A 135 12.01 6.22 0.72
C PRO A 135 12.62 4.84 0.52
N ASP A 136 13.92 4.74 0.67
CA ASP A 136 14.66 3.48 0.85
C ASP A 136 15.59 3.67 2.05
N THR A 137 15.46 2.83 3.07
CA THR A 137 16.25 2.96 4.31
C THR A 137 17.59 2.24 4.30
N HIS A 138 17.93 1.51 3.24
CA HIS A 138 19.23 0.85 3.11
C HIS A 138 20.37 1.87 2.96
N ASP A 139 21.58 1.48 3.37
CA ASP A 139 22.83 2.23 3.16
C ASP A 139 22.80 3.71 3.61
N GLY A 140 22.11 3.99 4.73
CA GLY A 140 22.03 5.34 5.29
C GLY A 140 20.87 6.18 4.74
N GLY A 141 20.05 5.64 3.84
CA GLY A 141 18.83 6.26 3.36
C GLY A 141 18.98 6.92 1.99
N SER A 142 18.01 6.68 1.10
CA SER A 142 17.93 7.33 -0.20
C SER A 142 16.48 7.50 -0.66
N TRP A 143 16.28 8.27 -1.72
CA TRP A 143 14.98 8.37 -2.40
C TRP A 143 15.07 7.67 -3.74
N LYS A 144 14.05 6.87 -4.05
CA LYS A 144 13.90 6.15 -5.31
C LYS A 144 12.65 6.66 -6.03
N VAL A 145 12.54 6.38 -7.32
CA VAL A 145 11.41 6.81 -8.16
C VAL A 145 10.70 5.59 -8.72
N CYS A 146 9.36 5.63 -8.75
CA CYS A 146 8.52 4.61 -9.38
C CYS A 146 7.38 5.25 -10.18
N ASN A 147 6.81 4.47 -11.12
CA ASN A 147 5.62 4.85 -11.88
C ASN A 147 4.67 3.66 -12.05
N PRO A 148 4.05 3.16 -10.96
CA PRO A 148 3.15 2.02 -11.04
C PRO A 148 1.90 2.32 -11.90
N ARG A 149 1.54 3.59 -12.10
CA ARG A 149 0.44 3.96 -13.00
C ARG A 149 0.71 3.60 -14.46
N ALA A 150 1.97 3.51 -14.88
CA ALA A 150 2.32 3.07 -16.24
C ALA A 150 2.08 1.56 -16.46
N GLU A 151 1.85 0.80 -15.38
CA GLU A 151 1.60 -0.64 -15.41
C GLU A 151 0.12 -1.00 -15.20
N MET A 152 -0.75 0.01 -14.96
CA MET A 152 -2.17 -0.17 -14.63
C MET A 152 -3.08 -0.14 -15.87
#